data_AF-A0A5N5MBR5-F1
#
_entry.id   AF-A0A5N5MBR5-F1
#
_cell.length_a   1.000
_cell.length_b   1.000
_cell.length_c   1.000
_cell.angle_alpha   90.00
_cell.angle_beta   90.00
_cell.angle_gamma   90.00
#
_symmetry.space_group_name_H-M   'P 1'
#
loop_
_entity.id
_entity.type
_entity.pdbx_description
1 polymer ?
#
loop_
_entity_poly.entity_id
_entity_poly.type
_entity_poly.pdbx_seq_one_letter_code
_entity_poly.pdbx_strand_id
1 'polypeptide(L)'
;MGGGLFNFLLVWMLVLALLCYCHKIGKLVDKGTTRLFAILPVICIFLLLPLDISIFNLRALSSFFLSWLASFKLLLFALDQGPLSPRPPLSLPLFIALACLPIKIRQNPPPNFQELVNVNGNQDLEKLVNGEDNDTPSQELPKKGLISTPLKYFIKFLLLVSFGYLYTKEEYIHSKIILLVYVIHIYIGLELILAMVGTLARAFLRVVLEPQFDEPYLASSLQDFWGKRWNLMVTSVLRPAVFNPVKSIFSRFMTKKWTPLPAAMASFLVSGIMHELIFYHIGRRKPTWEVTGFFLLHGVCLTIEIVIKRELNCSWGLPRVVAAPLVVGFVVATAMWLFMPTVVRCKIDVEARMEIIAFINSVKGVYIYLKKVL
;
A
#
# COMPACT_ATOMS: atom_id res chain seq x y z
N MET A 1 2.66 -27.78 10.56
CA MET A 1 1.98 -26.91 9.56
C MET A 1 0.45 -27.00 9.62
N GLY A 2 -0.18 -28.17 9.77
CA GLY A 2 -1.65 -28.32 9.72
C GLY A 2 -2.46 -27.41 10.65
N GLY A 3 -2.07 -27.28 11.93
CA GLY A 3 -2.80 -26.43 12.88
C GLY A 3 -2.72 -24.93 12.60
N GLY A 4 -1.64 -24.44 11.98
CA GLY A 4 -1.47 -23.02 11.64
C GLY A 4 -2.36 -22.59 10.47
N LEU A 5 -2.50 -23.45 9.45
CA LEU A 5 -3.38 -23.19 8.32
C LEU A 5 -4.85 -23.24 8.74
N PHE A 6 -5.22 -24.20 9.59
CA PHE A 6 -6.57 -24.30 10.13
C PHE A 6 -6.97 -23.03 10.91
N ASN A 7 -6.11 -22.55 11.80
CA ASN A 7 -6.34 -21.29 12.51
C ASN A 7 -6.51 -20.10 11.55
N PHE A 8 -5.65 -19.98 10.54
CA PHE A 8 -5.77 -18.94 9.52
C PHE A 8 -7.12 -19.00 8.80
N LEU A 9 -7.58 -20.19 8.42
CA LEU A 9 -8.88 -20.38 7.78
C LEU A 9 -10.03 -19.95 8.68
N LEU A 10 -10.02 -20.33 9.97
CA LEU A 10 -11.04 -19.90 10.92
C LEU A 10 -11.09 -18.38 11.08
N VAL A 11 -9.92 -17.75 11.21
CA VAL A 11 -9.79 -16.29 11.28
C VAL A 11 -10.42 -15.63 10.04
N TRP A 12 -10.09 -16.09 8.84
CA TRP A 12 -10.64 -15.50 7.62
C TRP A 12 -12.12 -15.80 7.40
N MET A 13 -12.63 -16.95 7.87
CA MET A 13 -14.08 -17.21 7.89
C MET A 13 -14.82 -16.20 8.77
N LEU A 14 -14.27 -15.87 9.94
CA LEU A 14 -14.82 -14.82 10.81
C LEU A 14 -14.76 -13.44 10.14
N VAL A 15 -13.64 -13.09 9.49
CA VAL A 15 -13.52 -11.84 8.72
C VAL A 15 -14.62 -11.74 7.67
N LEU A 16 -14.85 -12.80 6.89
CA LEU A 16 -15.88 -12.81 5.85
C LEU A 16 -17.27 -12.63 6.45
N ALA A 17 -17.58 -13.31 7.56
CA ALA A 17 -18.85 -13.16 8.27
C ALA A 17 -19.07 -11.71 8.76
N LEU A 18 -18.04 -11.10 9.35
CA LEU A 18 -18.09 -9.72 9.85
C LEU A 18 -18.23 -8.69 8.71
N LEU A 19 -17.63 -8.94 7.54
CA LEU A 19 -17.82 -8.08 6.37
C LEU A 19 -19.21 -8.24 5.76
N CYS A 20 -19.78 -9.45 5.75
CA CYS A 20 -21.18 -9.67 5.39
C CYS A 20 -22.12 -8.89 6.33
N TYR A 21 -21.83 -8.87 7.63
CA TYR A 21 -22.53 -8.04 8.60
C TYR A 21 -22.42 -6.55 8.26
N CYS A 22 -21.20 -6.03 8.04
CA CYS A 22 -21.00 -4.61 7.70
C CYS A 22 -21.73 -4.21 6.41
N HIS A 23 -21.72 -5.08 5.40
CA HIS A 23 -22.44 -4.85 4.14
C HIS A 23 -23.95 -4.75 4.34
N LYS A 24 -24.53 -5.63 5.18
CA LYS A 24 -25.95 -5.55 5.55
C LYS A 24 -26.25 -4.28 6.34
N ILE A 25 -25.43 -3.94 7.32
CA ILE A 25 -25.58 -2.73 8.12
C ILE A 25 -25.59 -1.47 7.25
N GLY A 26 -24.73 -1.38 6.24
CA GLY A 26 -24.73 -0.23 5.32
C GLY A 26 -26.00 -0.05 4.49
N LYS A 27 -26.81 -1.11 4.34
CA LYS A 27 -28.13 -1.06 3.68
C LYS A 27 -29.28 -0.77 4.65
N LEU A 28 -29.11 -1.15 5.92
CA LEU A 28 -30.16 -1.08 6.95
C LEU A 28 -30.06 0.18 7.82
N VAL A 29 -28.86 0.72 7.99
CA VAL A 29 -28.56 1.81 8.93
C VAL A 29 -28.06 3.04 8.16
N ASP A 30 -28.68 4.17 8.46
CA ASP A 30 -28.31 5.47 7.90
C ASP A 30 -26.86 5.83 8.20
N LYS A 31 -26.27 6.59 7.26
CA LYS A 31 -24.87 7.02 7.32
C LYS A 31 -24.61 7.97 8.47
N GLY A 32 -23.38 7.96 8.95
CA GLY A 32 -22.93 8.84 10.02
C GLY A 32 -22.66 8.09 11.32
N THR A 33 -23.01 8.69 12.44
CA THR A 33 -22.62 8.22 13.78
C THR A 33 -23.27 6.89 14.15
N THR A 34 -24.55 6.67 13.82
CA THR A 34 -25.25 5.42 14.12
C THR A 34 -24.60 4.23 13.44
N ARG A 35 -24.29 4.35 12.14
CA ARG A 35 -23.55 3.31 11.40
C ARG A 35 -22.14 3.10 11.95
N LEU A 36 -21.48 4.18 12.38
CA LEU A 36 -20.16 4.08 13.00
C LEU A 36 -20.21 3.23 14.27
N PHE A 37 -21.17 3.48 15.17
CA PHE A 37 -21.31 2.67 16.39
C PHE A 37 -21.61 1.20 16.10
N ALA A 38 -22.41 0.91 15.05
CA ALA A 38 -22.67 -0.47 14.64
C ALA A 38 -21.44 -1.19 14.07
N ILE A 39 -20.54 -0.46 13.40
CA ILE A 39 -19.34 -1.02 12.75
C ILE A 39 -18.12 -1.02 13.68
N LEU A 40 -18.08 -0.15 14.69
CA LEU A 40 -16.94 0.02 15.59
C LEU A 40 -16.49 -1.29 16.27
N PRO A 41 -17.38 -2.18 16.77
CA PRO A 41 -16.97 -3.47 17.32
C PRO A 41 -16.21 -4.33 16.30
N VAL A 42 -16.62 -4.29 15.02
CA VAL A 42 -15.94 -5.03 13.94
C VAL A 42 -14.54 -4.49 13.71
N ILE A 43 -14.37 -3.17 13.71
CA ILE A 43 -13.05 -2.52 13.60
C ILE A 43 -12.16 -2.97 14.76
N CYS A 44 -12.65 -2.95 16.00
CA CYS A 44 -11.88 -3.42 17.16
C CYS A 44 -11.46 -4.88 17.03
N ILE A 45 -12.34 -5.75 16.53
CA ILE A 45 -12.00 -7.15 16.25
C ILE A 45 -10.90 -7.24 15.19
N PHE A 46 -10.98 -6.47 14.10
CA PHE A 46 -9.96 -6.48 13.03
C PHE A 46 -8.59 -5.98 13.50
N LEU A 47 -8.53 -5.15 14.54
CA LEU A 47 -7.27 -4.75 15.16
C LEU A 47 -6.62 -5.87 15.97
N LEU A 48 -7.38 -6.87 16.46
CA LEU A 48 -6.86 -7.93 17.33
C LEU A 48 -6.67 -9.26 16.60
N LEU A 49 -7.54 -9.55 15.63
CA LEU A 49 -7.64 -10.85 14.97
C LEU A 49 -6.34 -11.39 14.33
N PRO A 50 -5.43 -10.56 13.77
CA PRO A 50 -4.16 -11.05 13.26
C PRO A 50 -3.29 -11.76 14.31
N LEU A 51 -3.46 -11.47 15.60
CA LEU A 51 -2.69 -12.11 16.68
C LEU A 51 -2.91 -13.62 16.76
N ASP A 52 -4.11 -14.07 16.39
CA ASP A 52 -4.48 -15.48 16.44
C ASP A 52 -3.77 -16.30 15.35
N ILE A 53 -3.29 -15.67 14.28
CA ILE A 53 -2.66 -16.34 13.14
C ILE A 53 -1.25 -16.81 13.52
N SER A 54 -1.00 -18.11 13.46
CA SER A 54 0.30 -18.68 13.82
C SER A 54 1.39 -18.47 12.76
N ILE A 55 1.03 -18.61 11.47
CA ILE A 55 1.96 -18.52 10.33
C ILE A 55 2.39 -17.06 10.15
N PHE A 56 3.69 -16.79 10.16
CA PHE A 56 4.30 -15.46 10.19
C PHE A 56 3.94 -14.63 8.95
N ASN A 57 4.14 -15.13 7.73
CA ASN A 57 3.87 -14.35 6.52
C ASN A 57 2.36 -14.05 6.38
N LEU A 58 1.51 -15.02 6.72
CA LEU A 58 0.05 -14.84 6.71
C LEU A 58 -0.40 -13.86 7.78
N ARG A 59 0.19 -13.90 8.98
CA ARG A 59 -0.06 -12.94 10.06
C ARG A 59 0.33 -11.53 9.64
N ALA A 60 1.50 -11.35 9.03
CA ALA A 60 1.97 -10.06 8.54
C ALA A 60 1.01 -9.48 7.49
N LEU A 61 0.60 -10.29 6.51
CA LEU A 61 -0.31 -9.87 5.46
C LEU A 61 -1.71 -9.55 6.00
N SER A 62 -2.26 -10.41 6.86
CA SER A 62 -3.55 -10.17 7.53
C SER A 62 -3.51 -8.94 8.42
N SER A 63 -2.40 -8.66 9.11
CA SER A 63 -2.25 -7.44 9.90
C SER A 63 -2.35 -6.19 9.03
N PHE A 64 -1.70 -6.17 7.86
CA PHE A 64 -1.80 -5.05 6.95
C PHE A 64 -3.22 -4.92 6.35
N PHE A 65 -3.81 -6.03 5.91
CA PHE A 65 -5.12 -6.02 5.26
C PHE A 65 -6.28 -5.72 6.20
N LEU A 66 -6.26 -6.25 7.42
CA LEU A 66 -7.38 -6.12 8.36
C LEU A 66 -7.22 -4.88 9.23
N SER A 67 -6.13 -4.81 10.01
CA SER A 67 -5.94 -3.76 10.99
C SER A 67 -5.74 -2.40 10.34
N TRP A 68 -5.14 -2.34 9.14
CA TRP A 68 -4.98 -1.10 8.40
C TRP A 68 -6.05 -0.91 7.33
N LEU A 69 -6.02 -1.69 6.23
CA LEU A 69 -6.82 -1.37 5.06
C LEU A 69 -8.33 -1.48 5.35
N ALA A 70 -8.78 -2.64 5.81
CA ALA A 70 -10.20 -2.89 6.05
C ALA A 70 -10.75 -1.99 7.15
N SER A 71 -10.03 -1.83 8.27
CA SER A 71 -10.46 -0.99 9.39
C SER A 71 -10.68 0.46 8.98
N PHE A 72 -9.74 1.07 8.24
CA PHE A 72 -9.88 2.45 7.80
C PHE A 72 -10.92 2.61 6.69
N LYS A 73 -11.05 1.64 5.78
CA LYS A 73 -12.10 1.65 4.75
C LYS A 73 -13.49 1.50 5.37
N LEU A 74 -13.64 0.68 6.41
CA LEU A 74 -14.89 0.54 7.18
C LEU A 74 -15.20 1.81 7.98
N LEU A 75 -14.20 2.47 8.56
CA LEU A 75 -14.36 3.77 9.21
C LEU A 75 -14.90 4.82 8.22
N LEU A 76 -14.33 4.88 7.02
CA LEU A 76 -14.81 5.77 5.95
C LEU A 76 -16.21 5.39 5.48
N PHE A 77 -16.49 4.10 5.32
CA PHE A 77 -17.79 3.56 4.93
C PHE A 77 -18.91 3.93 5.92
N ALA A 78 -18.60 3.92 7.22
CA ALA A 78 -19.51 4.36 8.26
C ALA A 78 -19.99 5.81 8.02
N LEU A 79 -19.09 6.64 7.51
CA LEU A 79 -19.30 8.07 7.23
C LEU A 79 -19.71 8.37 5.77
N ASP A 80 -20.06 7.34 4.98
CA ASP A 80 -20.41 7.45 3.56
C ASP A 80 -19.28 8.01 2.67
N GLN A 81 -18.04 7.66 3.02
CA GLN A 81 -16.83 8.08 2.32
C GLN A 81 -15.99 6.89 1.85
N GLY A 82 -15.07 7.17 0.94
CA GLY A 82 -14.06 6.19 0.50
C GLY A 82 -14.62 5.13 -0.46
N PRO A 83 -13.82 4.09 -0.73
CA PRO A 83 -14.07 3.15 -1.84
C PRO A 83 -15.24 2.20 -1.61
N LEU A 84 -15.75 2.09 -0.37
CA LEU A 84 -16.84 1.18 -0.01
C LEU A 84 -18.24 1.80 -0.12
N SER A 85 -18.33 3.12 -0.36
CA SER A 85 -19.60 3.86 -0.51
C SER A 85 -19.82 4.46 -1.92
N PRO A 86 -19.61 3.72 -3.03
CA PRO A 86 -19.94 4.23 -4.35
C PRO A 86 -21.45 4.28 -4.58
N ARG A 87 -21.86 5.03 -5.60
CA ARG A 87 -23.23 5.06 -6.12
C ARG A 87 -23.20 4.56 -7.57
N PRO A 88 -23.86 3.44 -7.92
CA PRO A 88 -24.69 2.56 -7.09
C PRO A 88 -23.91 1.70 -6.07
N PRO A 89 -24.58 1.12 -5.05
CA PRO A 89 -23.95 0.28 -4.04
C PRO A 89 -23.25 -0.96 -4.60
N LEU A 90 -22.16 -1.39 -3.95
CA LEU A 90 -21.36 -2.54 -4.36
C LEU A 90 -22.10 -3.87 -4.20
N SER A 91 -21.76 -4.85 -5.05
CA SER A 91 -22.09 -6.26 -4.79
C SER A 91 -21.28 -6.77 -3.59
N LEU A 92 -21.80 -7.79 -2.88
CA LEU A 92 -21.14 -8.35 -1.70
C LEU A 92 -19.68 -8.82 -1.97
N PRO A 93 -19.38 -9.55 -3.06
CA PRO A 93 -18.00 -9.98 -3.33
C PRO A 93 -17.06 -8.80 -3.56
N LEU A 94 -17.54 -7.76 -4.25
CA LEU A 94 -16.75 -6.57 -4.54
C LEU A 94 -16.54 -5.72 -3.28
N PHE A 95 -17.54 -5.63 -2.40
CA PHE A 95 -17.42 -4.98 -1.09
C PHE A 95 -16.34 -5.66 -0.24
N ILE A 96 -16.39 -7.00 -0.11
CA ILE A 96 -15.40 -7.78 0.65
C ILE A 96 -14.00 -7.60 0.08
N ALA A 97 -13.85 -7.73 -1.25
CA ALA A 97 -12.56 -7.57 -1.90
C ALA A 97 -11.99 -6.16 -1.73
N LEU A 98 -12.81 -5.13 -1.92
CA LEU A 98 -12.37 -3.75 -1.73
C LEU A 98 -12.06 -3.44 -0.27
N ALA A 99 -12.74 -4.06 0.69
CA ALA A 99 -12.45 -3.84 2.10
C ALA A 99 -11.05 -4.39 2.45
N CYS A 100 -10.77 -5.65 2.13
CA CYS A 100 -9.54 -6.31 2.56
C CYS A 100 -8.32 -6.01 1.68
N LEU A 101 -8.50 -5.95 0.36
CA LEU A 101 -7.39 -5.98 -0.57
C LEU A 101 -6.91 -4.57 -0.95
N PRO A 102 -5.62 -4.43 -1.32
CA PRO A 102 -5.05 -3.16 -1.76
C PRO A 102 -5.46 -2.83 -3.21
N ILE A 103 -6.77 -2.72 -3.44
CA ILE A 103 -7.38 -2.49 -4.74
C ILE A 103 -8.06 -1.13 -4.75
N LYS A 104 -7.96 -0.46 -5.90
CA LYS A 104 -8.81 0.67 -6.26
C LYS A 104 -9.52 0.35 -7.56
N ILE A 105 -10.79 0.73 -7.66
CA ILE A 105 -11.53 0.69 -8.91
C ILE A 105 -11.29 2.02 -9.60
N ARG A 106 -10.78 2.00 -10.85
CA ARG A 106 -10.89 3.16 -11.73
C ARG A 106 -12.35 3.35 -12.11
N GLN A 107 -12.94 4.46 -11.68
CA GLN A 107 -14.34 4.78 -11.97
C GLN A 107 -14.58 5.38 -13.36
N ASN A 108 -13.52 5.59 -14.17
CA ASN A 108 -13.65 6.03 -15.56
C ASN A 108 -12.97 5.04 -16.52
N PRO A 109 -13.69 4.48 -17.52
CA PRO A 109 -13.05 3.88 -18.68
C PRO A 109 -12.27 4.96 -19.47
N PRO A 110 -11.24 4.59 -20.25
CA PRO A 110 -10.59 5.53 -21.15
C PRO A 110 -11.62 6.16 -22.12
N PRO A 111 -11.44 7.43 -22.54
CA PRO A 111 -12.43 8.19 -23.32
C PRO A 111 -12.90 7.49 -24.61
N ASN A 112 -12.09 6.60 -25.17
CA ASN A 112 -12.35 5.93 -26.45
C ASN A 112 -13.58 4.99 -26.51
N PHE A 113 -14.27 4.70 -25.40
CA PHE A 113 -15.47 3.85 -25.44
C PHE A 113 -16.79 4.63 -25.41
N GLN A 114 -16.77 5.91 -25.05
CA GLN A 114 -17.97 6.74 -24.99
C GLN A 114 -18.29 7.44 -26.32
N GLU A 115 -17.28 7.66 -27.18
CA GLU A 115 -17.46 8.28 -28.51
C GLU A 115 -18.04 7.33 -29.57
N LEU A 116 -17.88 6.01 -29.41
CA LEU A 116 -18.41 5.01 -30.36
C LEU A 116 -19.92 4.75 -30.22
N VAL A 117 -20.58 5.28 -29.19
CA VAL A 117 -21.99 4.99 -28.89
C VAL A 117 -22.91 6.20 -29.13
N ASN A 118 -22.37 7.40 -29.37
CA ASN A 118 -23.15 8.63 -29.50
C ASN A 118 -23.18 9.24 -30.92
N VAL A 119 -22.75 8.53 -31.96
CA VAL A 119 -22.90 8.99 -33.34
C VAL A 119 -24.11 8.31 -33.98
N ASN A 120 -25.29 8.91 -33.78
CA ASN A 120 -26.45 8.71 -34.65
C ASN A 120 -27.16 10.06 -34.82
N GLY A 121 -26.96 10.67 -35.98
CA GLY A 121 -27.56 11.96 -36.35
C GLY A 121 -26.84 12.57 -37.54
N ASN A 122 -27.28 12.18 -38.75
CA ASN A 122 -26.84 12.70 -40.04
C ASN A 122 -26.75 14.24 -40.08
N GLN A 123 -25.59 14.81 -40.43
CA GLN A 123 -25.51 15.94 -41.37
C GLN A 123 -24.11 16.43 -41.85
N ASP A 124 -22.98 15.82 -41.50
CA ASP A 124 -21.66 16.39 -41.93
C ASP A 124 -20.70 15.36 -42.55
N LEU A 125 -21.19 14.48 -43.43
CA LEU A 125 -20.34 13.51 -44.16
C LEU A 125 -19.71 14.05 -45.46
N GLU A 126 -19.73 15.37 -45.68
CA GLU A 126 -19.20 15.99 -46.90
C GLU A 126 -18.00 16.92 -46.67
N LYS A 127 -17.58 17.13 -45.41
CA LYS A 127 -16.43 18.00 -45.06
C LYS A 127 -15.10 17.26 -44.86
N LEU A 128 -15.07 15.94 -45.05
CA LEU A 128 -13.89 15.09 -44.81
C LEU A 128 -13.04 14.79 -46.05
N VAL A 129 -13.33 15.42 -47.20
CA VAL A 129 -12.63 15.11 -48.47
C VAL A 129 -11.67 16.21 -48.95
N ASN A 130 -11.72 17.45 -48.44
CA ASN A 130 -10.84 18.51 -48.93
C ASN A 130 -10.35 19.43 -47.80
N GLY A 131 -9.04 19.41 -47.51
CA GLY A 131 -8.41 20.39 -46.65
C GLY A 131 -7.14 19.86 -45.98
N GLU A 132 -6.02 20.01 -46.67
CA GLU A 132 -4.67 19.86 -46.13
C GLU A 132 -4.37 20.87 -45.00
N ASP A 133 -3.62 20.35 -44.02
CA ASP A 133 -2.54 20.96 -43.27
C ASP A 133 -2.76 21.67 -41.91
N ASN A 134 -1.84 21.28 -41.03
CA ASN A 134 -1.30 21.94 -39.83
C ASN A 134 -1.91 21.68 -38.44
N ASP A 135 -1.04 21.05 -37.64
CA ASP A 135 -0.82 21.21 -36.20
C ASP A 135 -1.94 20.83 -35.23
N THR A 136 -1.85 19.58 -34.74
CA THR A 136 -2.33 19.24 -33.40
C THR A 136 -1.35 18.27 -32.74
N PRO A 137 -0.81 18.57 -31.55
CA PRO A 137 0.13 17.69 -30.89
C PRO A 137 -0.62 16.46 -30.37
N SER A 138 -0.44 15.35 -31.08
CA SER A 138 -0.72 14.00 -30.58
C SER A 138 -0.13 13.88 -29.17
N GLN A 139 -0.99 13.84 -28.15
CA GLN A 139 -0.59 13.43 -26.81
C GLN A 139 -0.27 11.93 -26.87
N GLU A 140 0.92 11.61 -27.35
CA GLU A 140 1.53 10.30 -27.10
C GLU A 140 1.57 10.11 -25.58
N LEU A 141 0.95 9.02 -25.10
CA LEU A 141 1.22 8.48 -23.78
C LEU A 141 2.74 8.47 -23.58
N PRO A 142 3.28 9.03 -22.49
CA PRO A 142 4.72 9.04 -22.28
C PRO A 142 5.21 7.59 -22.25
N LYS A 143 6.10 7.25 -23.18
CA LYS A 143 6.88 6.00 -23.23
C LYS A 143 7.67 5.86 -21.93
N LYS A 144 7.03 5.33 -20.88
CA LYS A 144 7.64 5.14 -19.56
C LYS A 144 8.35 3.78 -19.50
N GLY A 145 9.62 3.77 -19.89
CA GLY A 145 10.62 2.80 -19.42
C GLY A 145 11.11 1.76 -20.43
N LEU A 146 12.44 1.74 -20.61
CA LEU A 146 13.26 0.87 -21.47
C LEU A 146 13.19 -0.65 -21.15
N ILE A 147 12.37 -1.06 -20.18
CA ILE A 147 12.28 -2.44 -19.67
C ILE A 147 10.79 -2.78 -19.49
N SER A 148 10.34 -3.88 -20.09
CA SER A 148 8.95 -4.35 -19.94
C SER A 148 8.62 -4.61 -18.47
N THR A 149 7.39 -4.29 -18.06
CA THR A 149 6.91 -4.46 -16.67
C THR A 149 7.18 -5.87 -16.09
N PRO A 150 7.00 -6.98 -16.85
CA PRO A 150 7.35 -8.32 -16.37
C PRO A 150 8.85 -8.50 -16.11
N LEU A 151 9.71 -7.95 -16.97
CA LEU A 151 11.17 -8.04 -16.81
C LEU A 151 11.64 -7.30 -15.55
N LYS A 152 11.03 -6.15 -15.22
CA LYS A 152 11.31 -5.45 -13.96
C LYS A 152 11.04 -6.33 -12.72
N TYR A 153 9.90 -7.03 -12.71
CA TYR A 153 9.57 -7.94 -11.60
C TYR A 153 10.47 -9.17 -11.56
N PHE A 154 10.85 -9.72 -12.72
CA PHE A 154 11.79 -10.82 -12.80
C PHE A 154 13.17 -10.47 -12.25
N ILE A 155 13.71 -9.30 -12.59
CA ILE A 155 14.99 -8.80 -12.05
C ILE A 155 14.90 -8.65 -10.52
N LYS A 156 13.81 -8.07 -10.02
CA LYS A 156 13.57 -7.92 -8.57
C LYS A 156 13.48 -9.27 -7.86
N PHE A 157 12.81 -10.25 -8.45
CA PHE A 157 12.77 -11.60 -7.93
C PHE A 157 14.17 -12.24 -7.87
N LEU A 158 14.98 -12.10 -8.92
CA LEU A 158 16.35 -12.60 -8.95
C LEU A 158 17.23 -11.93 -7.88
N LEU A 159 17.07 -10.62 -7.65
CA LEU A 159 17.73 -9.90 -6.57
C LEU A 159 17.32 -10.43 -5.19
N LEU A 160 16.04 -10.78 -4.99
CA LEU A 160 15.58 -11.35 -3.73
C LEU A 160 16.24 -12.71 -3.45
N VAL A 161 16.39 -13.53 -4.49
CA VAL A 161 17.09 -14.83 -4.41
C VAL A 161 18.57 -14.63 -4.10
N SER A 162 19.25 -13.65 -4.72
CA SER A 162 20.66 -13.37 -4.45
C SER A 162 20.90 -12.84 -3.02
N PHE A 163 19.96 -12.08 -2.45
CA PHE A 163 20.01 -11.70 -1.04
C PHE A 163 19.95 -12.92 -0.11
N GLY A 164 19.17 -13.94 -0.46
CA GLY A 164 19.16 -15.23 0.24
C GLY A 164 20.56 -15.84 0.33
N TYR A 165 21.33 -15.80 -0.75
CA TYR A 165 22.73 -16.25 -0.76
C TYR A 165 23.62 -15.36 0.12
N LEU A 166 23.49 -14.04 0.05
CA LEU A 166 24.27 -13.11 0.87
C LEU A 166 24.06 -13.34 2.38
N TYR A 167 22.83 -13.66 2.81
CA TYR A 167 22.56 -13.97 4.21
C TYR A 167 23.26 -15.24 4.70
N THR A 168 23.56 -16.21 3.82
CA THR A 168 24.37 -17.38 4.21
C THR A 168 25.83 -17.04 4.52
N LYS A 169 26.27 -15.83 4.15
CA LYS A 169 27.62 -15.32 4.37
C LYS A 169 27.62 -14.13 5.34
N GLU A 170 26.56 -13.98 6.14
CA GLU A 170 26.40 -12.81 7.03
C GLU A 170 27.55 -12.63 8.02
N GLU A 171 28.17 -13.73 8.47
CA GLU A 171 29.34 -13.70 9.37
C GLU A 171 30.57 -13.00 8.78
N TYR A 172 30.69 -12.99 7.45
CA TYR A 172 31.83 -12.40 6.72
C TYR A 172 31.54 -10.98 6.22
N ILE A 173 30.30 -10.48 6.36
CA ILE A 173 29.85 -9.21 5.80
C ILE A 173 29.64 -8.21 6.94
N HIS A 174 30.11 -6.98 6.76
CA HIS A 174 29.89 -5.92 7.75
C HIS A 174 28.40 -5.72 8.02
N SER A 175 28.00 -5.68 9.30
CA SER A 175 26.60 -5.58 9.73
C SER A 175 25.79 -4.43 9.09
N LYS A 176 26.42 -3.28 8.78
CA LYS A 176 25.76 -2.16 8.08
C LYS A 176 25.37 -2.51 6.64
N ILE A 177 26.17 -3.32 5.96
CA ILE A 177 25.88 -3.79 4.60
C ILE A 177 24.71 -4.78 4.65
N ILE A 178 24.70 -5.71 5.61
CA ILE A 178 23.55 -6.61 5.82
C ILE A 178 22.27 -5.82 6.11
N LEU A 179 22.35 -4.77 6.93
CA LEU A 179 21.22 -3.91 7.21
C LEU A 179 20.71 -3.17 5.98
N LEU A 180 21.61 -2.68 5.12
CA LEU A 180 21.26 -2.08 3.84
C LEU A 180 20.56 -3.09 2.92
N VAL A 181 21.07 -4.32 2.86
CA VAL A 181 20.44 -5.41 2.10
C VAL A 181 19.04 -5.70 2.64
N TYR A 182 18.82 -5.70 3.96
CA TYR A 182 17.47 -5.84 4.55
C TYR A 182 16.50 -4.74 4.13
N VAL A 183 16.95 -3.47 4.09
CA VAL A 183 16.11 -2.35 3.62
C VAL A 183 15.64 -2.59 2.18
N ILE A 184 16.56 -2.99 1.31
CA ILE A 184 16.24 -3.26 -0.10
C ILE A 184 15.35 -4.49 -0.23
N HIS A 185 15.64 -5.55 0.55
CA HIS A 185 14.86 -6.78 0.59
C HIS A 185 13.41 -6.51 1.00
N ILE A 186 13.17 -5.72 2.05
CA ILE A 186 11.81 -5.38 2.52
C ILE A 186 11.05 -4.61 1.43
N TYR A 187 11.69 -3.63 0.79
CA TYR A 187 11.07 -2.89 -0.31
C TYR A 187 10.65 -3.81 -1.47
N ILE A 188 11.58 -4.63 -1.96
CA ILE A 188 11.32 -5.54 -3.08
C ILE A 188 10.27 -6.59 -2.71
N GLY A 189 10.38 -7.20 -1.52
CA GLY A 189 9.45 -8.21 -1.03
C GLY A 189 8.04 -7.66 -0.90
N LEU A 190 7.90 -6.46 -0.31
CA LEU A 190 6.61 -5.79 -0.17
C LEU A 190 5.98 -5.50 -1.53
N GLU A 191 6.75 -4.96 -2.48
CA GLU A 191 6.27 -4.69 -3.83
C GLU A 191 5.83 -5.95 -4.57
N LEU A 192 6.60 -7.04 -4.51
CA LEU A 192 6.28 -8.31 -5.16
C LEU A 192 5.02 -8.95 -4.58
N ILE A 193 4.91 -9.04 -3.25
CA ILE A 193 3.73 -9.61 -2.57
C ILE A 193 2.47 -8.81 -2.94
N LEU A 194 2.56 -7.48 -2.89
CA LEU A 194 1.45 -6.60 -3.18
C LEU A 194 1.05 -6.61 -4.66
N ALA A 195 2.02 -6.70 -5.57
CA ALA A 195 1.76 -6.89 -7.00
C ALA A 195 1.12 -8.26 -7.30
N MET A 196 1.54 -9.32 -6.63
CA MET A 196 0.95 -10.66 -6.75
C MET A 196 -0.51 -10.65 -6.29
N VAL A 197 -0.79 -10.12 -5.09
CA VAL A 197 -2.17 -9.98 -4.58
C VAL A 197 -3.02 -9.14 -5.54
N GLY A 198 -2.46 -8.04 -6.06
CA GLY A 198 -3.15 -7.19 -7.01
C GLY A 198 -3.47 -7.87 -8.34
N THR A 199 -2.55 -8.68 -8.85
CA THR A 199 -2.72 -9.44 -10.10
C THR A 199 -3.79 -10.53 -9.93
N LEU A 200 -3.74 -11.24 -8.81
CA LEU A 200 -4.73 -12.26 -8.47
C LEU A 200 -6.13 -11.64 -8.35
N ALA A 201 -6.24 -10.50 -7.67
CA ALA A 201 -7.48 -9.76 -7.57
C ALA A 201 -8.02 -9.29 -8.92
N ARG A 202 -7.15 -8.81 -9.82
CA ARG A 202 -7.53 -8.42 -11.19
C ARG A 202 -8.07 -9.61 -11.98
N ALA A 203 -7.45 -10.78 -11.86
CA ALA A 203 -7.88 -12.00 -12.54
C ALA A 203 -9.29 -12.42 -12.11
N PHE A 204 -9.60 -12.35 -10.81
CA PHE A 204 -10.91 -12.76 -10.29
C PHE A 204 -12.00 -11.70 -10.40
N LEU A 205 -11.66 -10.41 -10.26
CA LEU A 205 -12.66 -9.32 -10.14
C LEU A 205 -12.78 -8.46 -11.40
N ARG A 206 -11.90 -8.65 -12.40
CA ARG A 206 -11.84 -7.84 -13.64
C ARG A 206 -11.73 -6.33 -13.41
N VAL A 207 -11.16 -5.91 -12.28
CA VAL A 207 -10.96 -4.50 -11.92
C VAL A 207 -9.57 -4.03 -12.35
N VAL A 208 -9.47 -2.81 -12.88
CA VAL A 208 -8.20 -2.14 -13.17
C VAL A 208 -7.56 -1.66 -11.87
N LEU A 209 -6.43 -2.26 -11.48
CA LEU A 209 -5.66 -1.83 -10.31
C LEU A 209 -4.73 -0.66 -10.63
N GLU A 210 -4.60 0.25 -9.65
CA GLU A 210 -3.47 1.16 -9.61
C GLU A 210 -2.21 0.46 -9.06
N PRO A 211 -1.01 0.78 -9.57
CA PRO A 211 0.22 0.29 -8.99
C PRO A 211 0.37 0.79 -7.54
N GLN A 212 0.92 -0.05 -6.67
CA GLN A 212 1.07 0.28 -5.25
C GLN A 212 2.34 1.09 -4.97
N PHE A 213 3.34 0.99 -5.83
CA PHE A 213 4.56 1.79 -5.83
C PHE A 213 4.76 2.44 -7.20
N ASP A 214 5.28 3.66 -7.22
CA ASP A 214 5.71 4.35 -8.45
C ASP A 214 7.19 4.73 -8.35
N GLU A 215 8.06 3.72 -8.49
CA GLU A 215 9.52 3.87 -8.56
C GLU A 215 10.06 4.85 -7.49
N PRO A 216 9.96 4.50 -6.18
CA PRO A 216 10.28 5.40 -5.07
C PRO A 216 11.74 5.86 -5.05
N TYR A 217 12.64 5.09 -5.67
CA TYR A 217 14.05 5.47 -5.84
C TYR A 217 14.27 6.65 -6.80
N LEU A 218 13.23 7.10 -7.54
CA LEU A 218 13.27 8.28 -8.40
C LEU A 218 12.67 9.53 -7.75
N ALA A 219 12.42 9.50 -6.43
CA ALA A 219 11.79 10.60 -5.71
C ALA A 219 12.65 11.86 -5.71
N SER A 220 12.06 12.99 -6.09
CA SER A 220 12.75 14.30 -6.12
C SER A 220 12.68 15.07 -4.79
N SER A 221 11.88 14.61 -3.84
CA SER A 221 11.70 15.21 -2.51
C SER A 221 11.00 14.24 -1.56
N LEU A 222 10.95 14.52 -0.25
CA LEU A 222 10.22 13.67 0.70
C LEU A 222 8.71 13.70 0.43
N GLN A 223 8.19 14.85 -0.01
CA GLN A 223 6.78 14.96 -0.41
C GLN A 223 6.47 14.08 -1.64
N ASP A 224 7.39 14.02 -2.61
CA ASP A 224 7.25 13.14 -3.78
C ASP A 224 7.35 11.67 -3.37
N PHE A 225 8.31 11.32 -2.50
CA PHE A 225 8.50 9.97 -1.98
C PHE A 225 7.24 9.45 -1.25
N TRP A 226 6.84 10.10 -0.16
CA TRP A 226 5.72 9.65 0.67
C TRP A 226 4.34 9.87 0.05
N GLY A 227 4.19 10.92 -0.77
CA GLY A 227 2.89 11.32 -1.30
C GLY A 227 2.51 10.65 -2.62
N LYS A 228 3.50 10.30 -3.47
CA LYS A 228 3.25 9.90 -4.86
C LYS A 228 3.95 8.63 -5.31
N ARG A 229 4.89 8.08 -4.52
CA ARG A 229 5.71 6.94 -4.97
C ARG A 229 5.73 5.76 -4.00
N TRP A 230 5.67 6.02 -2.70
CA TRP A 230 5.68 4.99 -1.67
C TRP A 230 4.26 4.62 -1.24
N ASN A 231 3.92 3.33 -1.34
CA ASN A 231 2.68 2.71 -0.86
C ASN A 231 1.42 3.59 -1.07
N LEU A 232 1.00 3.71 -2.33
CA LEU A 232 -0.13 4.55 -2.75
C LEU A 232 -1.47 4.09 -2.18
N MET A 233 -1.56 2.82 -1.74
CA MET A 233 -2.72 2.31 -1.05
C MET A 233 -2.88 2.98 0.32
N VAL A 234 -1.81 3.01 1.13
CA VAL A 234 -1.81 3.69 2.43
C VAL A 234 -2.14 5.17 2.28
N THR A 235 -1.49 5.87 1.34
CA THR A 235 -1.77 7.29 1.09
C THR A 235 -3.22 7.55 0.70
N SER A 236 -3.83 6.65 -0.09
CA SER A 236 -5.23 6.81 -0.50
C SER A 236 -6.25 6.54 0.59
N VAL A 237 -5.85 5.83 1.66
CA VAL A 237 -6.69 5.55 2.82
C VAL A 237 -6.51 6.63 3.88
N LEU A 238 -5.27 7.00 4.20
CA LEU A 238 -4.96 8.04 5.19
C LEU A 238 -5.44 9.43 4.74
N ARG A 239 -5.44 9.72 3.44
CA ARG A 239 -5.88 11.03 2.95
C ARG A 239 -7.34 11.35 3.32
N PRO A 240 -8.34 10.53 2.98
CA PRO A 240 -9.72 10.76 3.42
C PRO A 240 -9.93 10.46 4.91
N ALA A 241 -9.22 9.49 5.51
CA ALA A 241 -9.48 9.09 6.90
C ALA A 241 -8.86 10.02 7.96
N VAL A 242 -7.73 10.64 7.65
CA VAL A 242 -6.94 11.43 8.63
C VAL A 242 -6.64 12.81 8.09
N PHE A 243 -5.99 12.92 6.92
CA PHE A 243 -5.51 14.19 6.41
C PHE A 243 -6.64 15.19 6.17
N ASN A 244 -7.70 14.80 5.45
CA ASN A 244 -8.81 15.68 5.10
C ASN A 244 -9.61 16.12 6.35
N PRO A 245 -10.00 15.22 7.28
CA PRO A 245 -10.66 15.61 8.52
C PRO A 245 -9.83 16.55 9.38
N VAL A 246 -8.54 16.24 9.60
CA VAL A 246 -7.65 17.08 10.42
C VAL A 246 -7.47 18.45 9.75
N LYS A 247 -7.22 18.48 8.43
CA LYS A 247 -7.14 19.74 7.68
C LYS A 247 -8.41 20.58 7.83
N SER A 248 -9.58 19.95 7.78
CA SER A 248 -10.88 20.61 7.95
C SER A 248 -11.05 21.20 9.35
N ILE A 249 -10.71 20.45 10.40
CA ILE A 249 -10.74 20.93 11.79
C ILE A 249 -9.83 22.14 11.97
N PHE A 250 -8.58 22.04 11.51
CA PHE A 250 -7.61 23.14 11.64
C PHE A 250 -7.90 24.34 10.76
N SER A 251 -8.72 24.19 9.70
CA SER A 251 -9.16 25.34 8.89
C SER A 251 -10.04 26.33 9.64
N ARG A 252 -10.58 25.92 10.80
CA ARG A 252 -11.33 26.80 11.71
C ARG A 252 -10.42 27.64 12.61
N PHE A 253 -9.19 27.19 12.85
CA PHE A 253 -8.27 27.79 13.81
C PHE A 253 -7.07 28.50 13.17
N MET A 254 -6.74 28.16 11.92
CA MET A 254 -5.55 28.65 11.23
C MET A 254 -5.86 29.03 9.78
N THR A 255 -5.04 29.89 9.19
CA THR A 255 -5.21 30.26 7.78
C THR A 255 -5.05 29.04 6.87
N LYS A 256 -5.79 29.02 5.76
CA LYS A 256 -5.79 27.90 4.79
C LYS A 256 -4.38 27.49 4.35
N LYS A 257 -3.42 28.43 4.36
CA LYS A 257 -1.99 28.19 4.08
C LYS A 257 -1.40 27.15 5.02
N TRP A 258 -1.64 27.23 6.33
CA TRP A 258 -0.96 26.41 7.33
C TRP A 258 -1.70 25.11 7.67
N THR A 259 -2.99 24.99 7.32
CA THR A 259 -3.80 23.78 7.56
C THR A 259 -3.21 22.45 7.09
N PRO A 260 -2.40 22.36 6.00
CA PRO A 260 -1.82 21.09 5.57
C PRO A 260 -0.72 20.55 6.50
N LEU A 261 -0.07 21.40 7.32
CA LEU A 261 1.02 20.97 8.20
C LEU A 261 0.53 20.06 9.34
N PRO A 262 -0.45 20.45 10.18
CA PRO A 262 -0.96 19.56 11.23
C PRO A 262 -1.63 18.31 10.62
N ALA A 263 -2.26 18.43 9.44
CA ALA A 263 -2.83 17.29 8.73
C ALA A 263 -1.78 16.28 8.26
N ALA A 264 -0.62 16.76 7.80
CA ALA A 264 0.51 15.90 7.46
C ALA A 264 1.07 15.21 8.70
N MET A 265 1.34 15.95 9.78
CA MET A 265 1.83 15.39 11.04
C MET A 265 0.89 14.33 11.62
N ALA A 266 -0.41 14.58 11.63
CA ALA A 266 -1.41 13.60 12.08
C ALA A 266 -1.39 12.34 11.21
N SER A 267 -1.22 12.49 9.89
CA SER A 267 -1.14 11.35 8.97
C SER A 267 0.12 10.49 9.22
N PHE A 268 1.26 11.11 9.48
CA PHE A 268 2.49 10.41 9.86
C PHE A 268 2.39 9.75 11.23
N LEU A 269 1.78 10.41 12.21
CA LEU A 269 1.53 9.82 13.53
C LEU A 269 0.66 8.56 13.43
N VAL A 270 -0.49 8.65 12.73
CA VAL A 270 -1.38 7.50 12.55
C VAL A 270 -0.68 6.39 11.76
N SER A 271 0.11 6.73 10.73
CA SER A 271 0.94 5.74 10.02
C SER A 271 1.94 5.06 10.97
N GLY A 272 2.61 5.80 11.85
CA GLY A 272 3.54 5.27 12.84
C GLY A 272 2.88 4.28 13.80
N ILE A 273 1.73 4.67 14.37
CA ILE A 273 0.93 3.82 15.27
C ILE A 273 0.52 2.52 14.56
N MET A 274 0.07 2.61 13.30
CA MET A 274 -0.31 1.43 12.53
C MET A 274 0.87 0.50 12.25
N HIS A 275 2.07 1.03 12.01
CA HIS A 275 3.26 0.21 11.86
C HIS A 275 3.68 -0.43 13.19
N GLU A 276 3.62 0.27 14.33
CA GLU A 276 3.86 -0.34 15.65
C GLU A 276 2.89 -1.50 15.91
N LEU A 277 1.60 -1.34 15.56
CA LEU A 277 0.62 -2.41 15.67
C LEU A 277 0.97 -3.60 14.78
N ILE A 278 1.39 -3.37 13.53
CA ILE A 278 1.81 -4.44 12.63
C ILE A 278 3.06 -5.16 13.17
N PHE A 279 4.04 -4.42 13.67
CA PHE A 279 5.22 -5.00 14.31
C PHE A 279 4.87 -5.79 15.58
N TYR A 280 3.91 -5.30 16.36
CA TYR A 280 3.37 -6.02 17.51
C TYR A 280 2.71 -7.34 17.08
N HIS A 281 1.89 -7.33 16.02
CA HIS A 281 1.30 -8.56 15.50
C HIS A 281 2.36 -9.55 15.01
N ILE A 282 3.31 -9.09 14.21
CA ILE A 282 4.32 -9.93 13.58
C ILE A 282 5.27 -10.51 14.64
N GLY A 283 5.86 -9.65 15.47
CA GLY A 283 6.89 -10.03 16.44
C GLY A 283 6.37 -10.50 17.79
N ARG A 284 5.10 -10.20 18.15
CA ARG A 284 4.52 -10.44 19.48
C ARG A 284 5.36 -9.86 20.61
N ARG A 285 6.02 -8.73 20.35
CA ARG A 285 6.86 -7.97 21.29
C ARG A 285 6.25 -6.61 21.53
N LYS A 286 6.32 -6.11 22.76
CA LYS A 286 5.83 -4.78 23.11
C LYS A 286 6.45 -3.69 22.22
N PRO A 287 5.66 -2.70 21.77
CA PRO A 287 6.16 -1.61 20.93
C PRO A 287 7.17 -0.77 21.71
N THR A 288 8.24 -0.35 21.05
CA THR A 288 9.27 0.55 21.62
C THR A 288 9.13 1.98 21.11
N TRP A 289 8.16 2.23 20.22
CA TRP A 289 7.88 3.54 19.63
C TRP A 289 8.99 4.07 18.69
N GLU A 290 10.02 3.29 18.40
CA GLU A 290 11.10 3.65 17.46
C GLU A 290 10.56 3.82 16.03
N VAL A 291 9.62 2.96 15.62
CA VAL A 291 9.01 3.03 14.28
C VAL A 291 8.08 4.24 14.20
N THR A 292 7.31 4.52 15.26
CA THR A 292 6.56 5.78 15.33
C THR A 292 7.50 6.99 15.26
N GLY A 293 8.65 6.95 15.95
CA GLY A 293 9.70 7.96 15.87
C GLY A 293 10.21 8.17 14.45
N PHE A 294 10.43 7.10 13.68
CA PHE A 294 10.77 7.19 12.26
C PHE A 294 9.72 7.98 11.47
N PHE A 295 8.44 7.64 11.59
CA PHE A 295 7.39 8.34 10.84
C PHE A 295 7.22 9.79 11.29
N LEU A 296 7.31 10.08 12.59
CA LEU A 296 7.22 11.45 13.10
C LEU A 296 8.39 12.30 12.63
N LEU A 297 9.63 11.78 12.62
CA LEU A 297 10.79 12.46 12.07
C LEU A 297 10.56 12.82 10.59
N HIS A 298 10.09 11.86 9.79
CA HIS A 298 9.75 12.11 8.38
C HIS A 298 8.61 13.12 8.21
N GLY A 299 7.62 13.10 9.10
CA GLY A 299 6.55 14.11 9.14
C GLY A 299 7.09 15.52 9.41
N VAL A 300 8.00 15.67 10.37
CA VAL A 300 8.67 16.94 10.67
C VAL A 300 9.51 17.41 9.49
N CYS A 301 10.35 16.54 8.92
CA CYS A 301 11.16 16.89 7.75
C CYS A 301 10.30 17.28 6.54
N LEU A 302 9.21 16.57 6.29
CA LEU A 302 8.28 16.88 5.19
C LEU A 302 7.54 18.21 5.44
N THR A 303 7.13 18.49 6.67
CA THR A 303 6.48 19.77 6.99
C THR A 303 7.46 20.93 6.84
N ILE A 304 8.71 20.79 7.31
CA ILE A 304 9.79 21.76 7.07
C ILE A 304 9.99 21.96 5.55
N GLU A 305 10.07 20.88 4.77
CA GLU A 305 10.20 20.94 3.32
C GLU A 305 9.05 21.74 2.68
N ILE A 306 7.79 21.54 3.14
CA ILE A 306 6.63 22.30 2.68
C ILE A 306 6.76 23.79 3.02
N VAL A 307 7.23 24.13 4.23
CA VAL A 307 7.43 25.53 4.63
C VAL A 307 8.52 26.18 3.78
N ILE A 308 9.69 25.54 3.64
CA ILE A 308 10.81 26.03 2.83
C ILE A 308 10.36 26.29 1.39
N LYS A 309 9.72 25.31 0.75
CA LYS A 309 9.24 25.45 -0.65
C LYS A 309 8.24 26.59 -0.82
N ARG A 310 7.48 26.91 0.23
CA ARG A 310 6.45 27.97 0.18
C ARG A 310 6.97 29.34 0.52
N GLU A 311 7.88 29.47 1.48
CA GLU A 311 8.43 30.78 1.89
C GLU A 311 9.54 31.24 0.94
N LEU A 312 10.36 30.31 0.42
CA LEU A 312 11.47 30.68 -0.46
C LEU A 312 11.06 30.86 -1.92
N ASN A 313 9.79 30.63 -2.28
CA ASN A 313 9.30 30.66 -3.67
C ASN A 313 10.21 29.88 -4.65
N CYS A 314 10.96 28.88 -4.16
CA CYS A 314 11.99 28.20 -4.93
C CYS A 314 11.33 27.36 -6.03
N SER A 315 11.26 27.94 -7.22
CA SER A 315 11.00 27.25 -8.49
C SER A 315 12.21 26.42 -8.94
N TRP A 316 13.38 26.62 -8.32
CA TRP A 316 14.61 25.89 -8.60
C TRP A 316 14.68 24.63 -7.76
N GLY A 317 14.02 23.57 -8.23
CA GLY A 317 14.22 22.24 -7.68
C GLY A 317 15.61 21.72 -8.04
N LEU A 318 16.28 21.04 -7.09
CA LEU A 318 17.51 20.32 -7.41
C LEU A 318 17.26 19.36 -8.59
N PRO A 319 18.22 19.23 -9.54
CA PRO A 319 18.12 18.24 -10.60
C PRO A 319 17.83 16.85 -10.01
N ARG A 320 16.95 16.08 -10.64
CA ARG A 320 16.51 14.77 -10.11
C ARG A 320 17.68 13.83 -9.82
N VAL A 321 18.76 13.92 -10.60
CA VAL A 321 19.98 13.12 -10.43
C VAL A 321 20.66 13.39 -9.09
N VAL A 322 20.52 14.59 -8.52
CA VAL A 322 21.06 14.95 -7.20
C VAL A 322 20.01 14.75 -6.11
N ALA A 323 18.77 15.19 -6.38
CA ALA A 323 17.69 15.10 -5.41
C ALA A 323 17.34 13.66 -5.02
N ALA A 324 17.31 12.73 -5.99
CA ALA A 324 16.91 11.36 -5.72
C ALA A 324 17.87 10.60 -4.82
N PRO A 325 19.20 10.59 -5.06
CA PRO A 325 20.15 10.00 -4.13
C PRO A 325 20.10 10.62 -2.72
N LEU A 326 19.89 11.94 -2.61
CA LEU A 326 19.77 12.60 -1.31
C LEU A 326 18.53 12.14 -0.54
N VAL A 327 17.37 12.11 -1.20
CA VAL A 327 16.10 11.67 -0.58
C VAL A 327 16.17 10.20 -0.21
N VAL A 328 16.62 9.34 -1.12
CA VAL A 328 16.76 7.90 -0.87
C VAL A 328 17.80 7.64 0.22
N GLY A 329 18.94 8.33 0.18
CA GLY A 329 19.97 8.23 1.21
C GLY A 329 19.46 8.62 2.59
N PHE A 330 18.70 9.71 2.70
CA PHE A 330 18.05 10.13 3.94
C PHE A 330 17.03 9.09 4.45
N VAL A 331 16.18 8.56 3.56
CA VAL A 331 15.20 7.52 3.92
C VAL A 331 15.91 6.24 4.39
N VAL A 332 16.94 5.79 3.67
CA VAL A 332 17.70 4.58 4.02
C VAL A 332 18.45 4.76 5.34
N ALA A 333 19.13 5.90 5.53
CA ALA A 333 19.87 6.18 6.77
C ALA A 333 18.94 6.22 7.99
N THR A 334 17.80 6.91 7.88
CA THR A 334 16.81 6.96 8.97
C THR A 334 16.11 5.62 9.18
N ALA A 335 15.89 4.82 8.12
CA ALA A 335 15.35 3.47 8.24
C ALA A 335 16.34 2.53 8.96
N MET A 336 17.62 2.58 8.60
CA MET A 336 18.67 1.83 9.30
C MET A 336 18.75 2.20 10.78
N TRP A 337 18.53 3.47 11.12
CA TRP A 337 18.61 3.95 12.49
C TRP A 337 17.38 3.62 13.34
N LEU A 338 16.16 3.90 12.85
CA LEU A 338 14.94 3.87 13.66
C LEU A 338 14.00 2.72 13.32
N PHE A 339 14.06 2.19 12.09
CA PHE A 339 13.13 1.16 11.63
C PHE A 339 13.72 -0.25 11.79
N MET A 340 14.96 -0.44 11.37
CA MET A 340 15.62 -1.74 11.37
C MET A 340 15.89 -2.36 12.75
N PRO A 341 16.19 -1.60 13.82
CA PRO A 341 16.33 -2.19 15.16
C PRO A 341 15.07 -2.96 15.57
N THR A 342 13.89 -2.45 15.20
CA THR A 342 12.62 -3.14 15.46
C THR A 342 12.48 -4.42 14.65
N VAL A 343 12.89 -4.42 13.37
CA VAL A 343 12.87 -5.62 12.51
C VAL A 343 13.71 -6.75 13.11
N VAL A 344 14.94 -6.41 13.54
CA VAL A 344 15.88 -7.37 14.15
C VAL A 344 15.37 -7.83 15.51
N ARG A 345 14.87 -6.92 16.36
CA ARG A 345 14.33 -7.27 17.69
C ARG A 345 13.11 -8.20 17.59
N CYS A 346 12.26 -7.98 16.61
CA CYS A 346 11.11 -8.84 16.33
C CYS A 346 11.48 -10.15 15.60
N LYS A 347 12.77 -10.40 15.34
CA LYS A 347 13.30 -11.60 14.65
C LYS A 347 12.60 -11.89 13.31
N ILE A 348 12.15 -10.83 12.64
CA ILE A 348 11.37 -10.93 11.40
C ILE A 348 12.17 -11.62 10.31
N ASP A 349 13.45 -11.32 10.25
CA ASP A 349 14.39 -11.92 9.31
C ASP A 349 14.55 -13.43 9.55
N VAL A 350 14.61 -13.86 10.81
CA VAL A 350 14.76 -15.27 11.20
C VAL A 350 13.49 -16.05 10.87
N GLU A 351 12.33 -15.54 11.28
CA GLU A 351 11.02 -16.17 11.02
C GLU A 351 10.74 -16.29 9.52
N ALA A 352 11.00 -15.24 8.75
CA ALA A 352 10.86 -15.26 7.29
C ALA A 352 11.74 -16.34 6.64
N ARG A 353 13.00 -16.47 7.08
CA ARG A 353 13.92 -17.52 6.58
C ARG A 353 13.42 -18.92 6.93
N MET A 354 12.98 -19.14 8.17
CA MET A 354 12.46 -20.43 8.61
C MET A 354 11.24 -20.87 7.79
N GLU A 355 10.32 -19.96 7.49
CA GLU A 355 9.16 -20.28 6.65
C GLU A 355 9.54 -20.61 5.21
N ILE A 356 10.50 -19.88 4.62
CA ILE A 356 11.00 -20.17 3.27
C ILE A 356 11.64 -21.57 3.23
N ILE A 357 12.49 -21.90 4.20
CA ILE A 357 13.14 -23.22 4.29
C ILE A 357 12.08 -24.32 4.44
N ALA A 358 11.11 -24.14 5.33
CA ALA A 358 10.01 -25.09 5.52
C ALA A 358 9.20 -25.30 4.23
N PHE A 359 8.93 -24.24 3.48
CA PHE A 359 8.25 -24.32 2.19
C PHE A 359 9.06 -25.12 1.17
N ILE A 360 10.35 -24.80 1.00
CA ILE A 360 11.25 -25.51 0.08
C ILE A 360 11.32 -27.01 0.42
N ASN A 361 11.47 -27.35 1.70
CA ASN A 361 11.52 -28.74 2.15
C ASN A 361 10.19 -29.46 1.90
N SER A 362 9.05 -28.79 2.07
CA SER A 362 7.73 -29.35 1.77
C SER A 362 7.59 -29.66 0.27
N VAL A 363 8.00 -28.73 -0.61
CA VAL A 363 7.98 -28.93 -2.07
C VAL A 363 8.91 -30.08 -2.49
N LYS A 364 10.12 -30.14 -1.94
CA LYS A 364 11.05 -31.26 -2.18
C LYS A 364 10.44 -32.59 -1.75
N GLY A 365 9.80 -32.64 -0.59
CA GLY A 365 9.10 -33.83 -0.09
C GLY A 365 8.01 -34.31 -1.05
N VAL A 366 7.16 -33.39 -1.53
CA VAL A 366 6.12 -33.69 -2.52
C VAL A 366 6.73 -34.18 -3.83
N TYR A 367 7.78 -33.54 -4.32
CA TYR A 367 8.48 -33.96 -5.54
C TYR A 367 9.06 -35.38 -5.42
N ILE A 368 9.71 -35.69 -4.29
CA ILE A 368 10.25 -37.03 -4.01
C ILE A 368 9.12 -38.06 -3.92
N TYR A 369 8.01 -37.73 -3.27
CA TYR A 369 6.84 -38.60 -3.20
C TYR A 369 6.25 -38.87 -4.59
N LEU A 370 6.04 -37.83 -5.39
CA LEU A 370 5.53 -37.96 -6.76
C LEU A 370 6.47 -38.82 -7.62
N LYS A 371 7.78 -38.65 -7.50
CA LYS A 371 8.78 -39.48 -8.21
C LYS A 371 8.82 -40.95 -7.74
N LYS A 372 8.27 -41.26 -6.57
CA LYS A 372 8.17 -42.64 -6.05
C LYS A 372 6.86 -43.33 -6.45
N VAL A 373 5.81 -42.55 -6.74
CA VAL A 373 4.45 -43.03 -7.02
C VAL A 373 4.16 -43.07 -8.52
N LEU A 374 4.78 -42.17 -9.29
CA LEU A 374 4.85 -42.17 -10.75
C LEU A 374 6.14 -42.85 -11.19
#